data_AF-A0A8J3AF19-F1
#
_entry.id   AF-A0A8J3AF19-F1
#
_cell.length_a   1.000
_cell.length_b   1.000
_cell.length_c   1.000
_cell.angle_alpha   90.00
_cell.angle_beta   90.00
_cell.angle_gamma   90.00
#
_symmetry.space_group_name_H-M   'P 1'
#
loop_
_entity.id
_entity.type
_entity.pdbx_description
1 polymer ?
#
loop_
_entity_poly.entity_id
_entity_poly.type
_entity_poly.pdbx_seq_one_letter_code
_entity_poly.pdbx_strand_id
1 'polypeptide(L)'
;MKPTLDESQPIFHQIAVLIMDEIIDGRIKEEEQVPSTNELSRFYNINPATARKGLQALVDKEIIYKQRGVGMFVSKGAKEKLIIQRKEQFYEEYVAPLLKEANRIHLDEQMVIELIKTKMDSK
;
A
#
# COMPACT_ATOMS: atom_id res chain seq x y z
N MET A 1 -11.74 2.92 15.76
CA MET A 1 -12.18 1.53 15.50
C MET A 1 -10.94 0.76 15.06
N LYS A 2 -10.68 -0.45 15.59
CA LYS A 2 -9.54 -1.26 15.12
C LYS A 2 -9.80 -1.66 13.66
N PRO A 3 -8.84 -1.50 12.73
CA PRO A 3 -8.99 -2.05 11.39
C PRO A 3 -9.22 -3.55 11.48
N THR A 4 -10.31 -4.05 10.90
CA THR A 4 -10.59 -5.49 10.84
C THR A 4 -9.67 -6.11 9.79
N LEU A 5 -8.93 -7.15 10.17
CA LEU A 5 -8.08 -7.89 9.23
C LEU A 5 -8.96 -8.84 8.41
N ASP A 6 -8.68 -8.93 7.11
CA ASP A 6 -9.38 -9.79 6.16
C ASP A 6 -8.88 -11.24 6.29
N GLU A 7 -9.77 -12.19 6.56
CA GLU A 7 -9.41 -13.60 6.70
C GLU A 7 -8.97 -14.27 5.38
N SER A 8 -9.29 -13.66 4.23
CA SER A 8 -8.96 -14.20 2.91
C SER A 8 -7.49 -13.97 2.49
N GLN A 9 -6.76 -13.10 3.20
CA GLN A 9 -5.36 -12.79 2.90
C GLN A 9 -4.42 -13.14 4.05
N PRO A 10 -3.17 -13.53 3.77
CA PRO A 10 -2.19 -13.76 4.83
C PRO A 10 -1.99 -12.52 5.71
N ILE A 11 -2.17 -12.68 7.03
CA ILE A 11 -2.10 -11.57 8.00
C ILE A 11 -0.80 -10.76 7.92
N PHE A 12 0.35 -11.41 7.66
CA PHE A 12 1.63 -10.69 7.54
C PHE A 12 1.65 -9.74 6.34
N HIS A 13 0.94 -10.06 5.24
CA HIS A 13 0.82 -9.21 4.08
C HIS A 13 0.01 -7.95 4.44
N GLN A 14 -1.08 -8.11 5.17
CA GLN A 14 -1.92 -7.01 5.62
C GLN A 14 -1.16 -6.05 6.54
N ILE A 15 -0.30 -6.56 7.44
CA ILE A 15 0.56 -5.71 8.26
C ILE A 15 1.52 -4.88 7.41
N ALA A 16 2.11 -5.46 6.37
CA ALA A 16 2.97 -4.72 5.46
C ALA A 16 2.19 -3.63 4.72
N VAL A 17 1.00 -3.94 4.20
CA VAL A 17 0.11 -3.00 3.52
C VAL A 17 -0.28 -1.84 4.44
N LEU A 18 -0.72 -2.14 5.67
CA LEU A 18 -1.09 -1.11 6.64
C LEU A 18 0.03 -0.10 6.88
N ILE A 19 1.28 -0.57 7.07
CA ILE A 19 2.41 0.35 7.25
C ILE A 19 2.72 1.14 5.98
N MET A 20 2.65 0.52 4.79
CA MET A 20 2.82 1.24 3.52
C MET A 20 1.77 2.35 3.38
N ASP A 21 0.54 2.09 3.78
CA ASP A 21 -0.57 3.04 3.72
C ASP A 21 -0.35 4.22 4.69
N GLU A 22 0.08 3.94 5.93
CA GLU A 22 0.46 4.98 6.89
C GLU A 22 1.58 5.89 6.35
N ILE A 23 2.56 5.33 5.63
CA ILE A 23 3.66 6.09 5.02
C ILE A 23 3.14 6.95 3.85
N ILE A 24 2.33 6.37 2.97
CA ILE A 24 1.74 7.08 1.82
C ILE A 24 0.87 8.24 2.30
N ASP A 25 0.04 8.01 3.31
CA ASP A 25 -0.83 9.01 3.92
C ASP A 25 -0.04 10.06 4.74
N GLY A 26 1.26 9.83 4.96
CA GLY A 26 2.15 10.73 5.70
C GLY A 26 1.94 10.72 7.21
N ARG A 27 1.27 9.68 7.74
CA ARG A 27 1.10 9.45 9.18
C ARG A 27 2.37 8.94 9.84
N ILE A 28 3.20 8.20 9.10
CA ILE A 28 4.58 7.89 9.48
C ILE A 28 5.50 8.48 8.41
N LYS A 29 6.37 9.41 8.80
CA LYS A 29 7.26 10.12 7.87
C LYS A 29 8.56 9.35 7.68
N GLU A 30 9.32 9.77 6.67
CA GLU A 30 10.68 9.28 6.45
C GLU A 30 11.53 9.54 7.70
N GLU A 31 12.40 8.58 8.02
CA GLU A 31 13.23 8.55 9.21
C GLU A 31 12.45 8.50 10.54
N GLU A 32 11.12 8.37 10.53
CA GLU A 32 10.34 8.10 11.75
C GLU A 32 10.29 6.60 12.05
N GLN A 33 10.23 6.27 13.35
CA GLN A 33 10.19 4.91 13.83
C GLN A 33 8.84 4.27 13.52
N VAL A 34 8.85 3.06 12.93
CA VAL A 34 7.62 2.28 12.74
C VAL A 34 7.27 1.51 14.02
N PRO A 35 5.99 1.14 14.23
CA PRO A 35 5.60 0.30 15.35
C PRO A 35 6.41 -0.98 15.43
N SER A 36 6.86 -1.32 16.63
CA SER A 36 7.60 -2.55 16.89
C SER A 36 6.72 -3.79 16.68
N THR A 37 7.36 -4.94 16.52
CA THR A 37 6.65 -6.23 16.44
C THR A 37 5.68 -6.43 17.61
N ASN A 38 6.07 -6.04 18.83
CA ASN A 38 5.25 -6.23 20.02
C ASN A 38 4.04 -5.29 20.04
N GLU A 39 4.20 -4.04 19.61
CA GLU A 39 3.10 -3.07 19.51
C GLU A 39 2.08 -3.53 18.47
N LEU A 40 2.55 -3.94 17.28
CA LEU A 40 1.69 -4.49 16.23
C LEU A 40 0.94 -5.74 16.71
N SER A 41 1.64 -6.65 17.39
CA SER A 41 1.04 -7.88 17.92
C SER A 41 -0.07 -7.61 18.92
N ARG A 42 0.15 -6.68 19.85
CA ARG A 42 -0.84 -6.30 20.88
C ARG A 42 -2.02 -5.55 20.28
N PHE A 43 -1.76 -4.61 19.38
CA PHE A 43 -2.81 -3.77 18.80
C PHE A 43 -3.78 -4.58 17.95
N TYR A 44 -3.22 -5.40 17.04
CA TYR A 44 -3.99 -6.23 16.10
C TYR A 44 -4.34 -7.63 16.63
N ASN A 45 -3.89 -7.99 17.83
CA ASN A 45 -4.08 -9.32 18.43
C ASN A 45 -3.56 -10.46 17.52
N ILE A 46 -2.33 -10.31 17.02
CA ILE A 46 -1.70 -11.27 16.10
C ILE A 46 -0.43 -11.86 16.70
N ASN A 47 0.03 -12.99 16.16
CA ASN A 47 1.28 -13.62 16.55
C ASN A 47 2.49 -12.70 16.25
N PRO A 48 3.43 -12.47 17.21
CA PRO A 48 4.65 -11.71 16.97
C PRO A 48 5.50 -12.17 15.79
N ALA A 49 5.56 -13.47 15.51
CA ALA A 49 6.24 -13.97 14.32
C ALA A 49 5.59 -13.45 13.02
N THR A 50 4.27 -13.32 13.00
CA THR A 50 3.51 -12.78 11.86
C THR A 50 3.77 -11.28 11.67
N ALA A 51 3.72 -10.50 12.75
CA ALA A 51 4.08 -9.08 12.70
C ALA A 51 5.53 -8.87 12.22
N ARG A 52 6.46 -9.70 12.71
CA ARG A 52 7.87 -9.67 12.28
C ARG A 52 8.00 -9.99 10.79
N LYS A 53 7.26 -10.99 10.28
CA LYS A 53 7.27 -11.33 8.86
C LYS A 53 6.77 -10.18 7.99
N GLY A 54 5.74 -9.46 8.43
CA GLY A 54 5.24 -8.27 7.73
C GLY A 54 6.29 -7.14 7.68
N LEU A 55 6.91 -6.83 8.82
CA LEU A 55 8.00 -5.86 8.88
C LEU A 55 9.22 -6.28 8.04
N GLN A 56 9.59 -7.56 8.06
CA GLN A 56 10.71 -8.07 7.27
C GLN A 56 10.45 -7.90 5.76
N ALA A 57 9.22 -8.11 5.29
CA ALA A 57 8.88 -7.87 3.90
C ALA A 57 9.08 -6.40 3.48
N LEU A 58 8.91 -5.45 4.40
CA LEU A 58 9.19 -4.03 4.13
C LEU A 58 10.69 -3.71 4.16
N VAL A 59 11.46 -4.40 5.01
CA VAL A 59 12.92 -4.32 5.00
C VAL A 59 13.48 -4.83 3.67
N ASP A 60 12.99 -5.99 3.21
CA ASP A 60 13.43 -6.59 1.95
C ASP A 60 13.08 -5.71 0.73
N LYS A 61 12.02 -4.91 0.83
CA LYS A 61 11.63 -3.89 -0.16
C LYS A 61 12.34 -2.54 0.03
N GLU A 62 13.20 -2.41 1.03
CA GLU A 62 13.89 -1.17 1.41
C GLU A 62 12.95 -0.01 1.77
N ILE A 63 11.70 -0.30 2.12
CA ILE A 63 10.71 0.70 2.56
C ILE A 63 11.01 1.15 3.99
N ILE A 64 11.50 0.22 4.81
CA ILE A 64 11.99 0.50 6.15
C ILE A 64 13.38 -0.08 6.31
N TYR A 65 14.16 0.45 7.25
CA TYR A 65 15.48 -0.07 7.61
C TYR A 65 15.59 -0.30 9.11
N LYS A 66 16.58 -1.13 9.50
CA LYS A 66 16.82 -1.49 10.90
C LYS A 66 17.99 -0.70 11.47
N GLN A 67 17.77 -0.09 12.63
CA GLN A 67 18.83 0.49 13.45
C GLN A 67 19.09 -0.42 14.66
N ARG A 68 20.29 -1.00 14.75
CA ARG A 68 20.65 -1.99 15.79
C ARG A 68 20.42 -1.42 17.20
N GLY A 69 19.69 -2.16 18.03
CA GLY A 69 19.40 -1.79 19.41
C GLY A 69 18.31 -0.72 19.59
N VAL A 70 17.80 -0.12 18.51
CA VAL A 70 16.84 0.99 18.58
C VAL A 70 15.47 0.59 18.02
N GLY A 71 15.41 0.10 16.78
CA GLY A 71 14.14 -0.17 16.13
C GLY A 71 14.23 -0.27 14.61
N MET A 72 13.09 -0.07 13.97
CA MET A 72 12.96 0.05 12.52
C MET A 72 12.38 1.41 12.16
N PHE A 73 12.83 1.98 11.04
CA PHE A 73 12.53 3.34 10.63
C PHE A 73 12.18 3.37 9.15
N VAL A 74 11.35 4.31 8.73
CA VAL A 74 10.99 4.49 7.32
C VAL A 74 12.21 5.02 6.55
N SER A 75 12.56 4.38 5.43
CA SER A 75 13.68 4.82 4.60
C SER A 75 13.38 6.17 3.92
N LYS A 76 14.43 6.99 3.70
CA LYS A 76 14.32 8.13 2.78
C LYS A 76 13.88 7.69 1.39
N GLY A 77 12.96 8.46 0.78
CA GLY A 77 12.35 8.14 -0.51
C GLY A 77 11.34 6.99 -0.49
N ALA A 78 11.03 6.40 0.67
CA ALA A 78 10.08 5.29 0.76
C ALA A 78 8.69 5.69 0.27
N LYS A 79 8.21 6.89 0.62
CA LYS A 79 6.89 7.38 0.19
C LYS A 79 6.81 7.51 -1.32
N GLU A 80 7.83 8.09 -1.95
CA GLU A 80 7.90 8.22 -3.40
C GLU A 80 7.92 6.85 -4.09
N LYS A 81 8.76 5.92 -3.61
CA LYS A 81 8.84 4.55 -4.11
C LYS A 81 7.48 3.83 -4.05
N LEU A 82 6.76 3.98 -2.94
CA LEU A 82 5.42 3.40 -2.77
C LEU A 82 4.37 4.03 -3.69
N ILE A 83 4.41 5.35 -3.90
CA ILE A 83 3.50 6.04 -4.82
C ILE A 83 3.73 5.57 -6.26
N ILE A 84 4.98 5.41 -6.69
CA ILE A 84 5.32 4.89 -8.03
C ILE A 84 4.74 3.49 -8.20
N GLN A 85 5.02 2.58 -7.25
CA GLN A 85 4.48 1.22 -7.28
C GLN A 85 2.95 1.17 -7.34
N ARG A 86 2.27 2.01 -6.55
CA ARG A 86 0.80 2.09 -6.59
C ARG A 86 0.26 2.63 -7.91
N LYS A 87 0.95 3.56 -8.57
CA LYS A 87 0.55 4.06 -9.89
C LYS A 87 0.66 2.96 -10.95
N GLU A 88 1.74 2.19 -10.92
CA GLU A 88 1.93 1.04 -11.82
C GLU A 88 0.83 -0.01 -11.59
N GLN A 89 0.59 -0.40 -10.33
CA GLN A 89 -0.48 -1.33 -9.99
C GLN A 89 -1.86 -0.81 -10.41
N PHE A 90 -2.15 0.48 -10.19
CA PHE A 90 -3.41 1.09 -10.60
C PHE A 90 -3.62 1.03 -12.12
N TYR A 91 -2.55 1.25 -12.90
CA TYR A 91 -2.63 1.13 -14.34
C TYR A 91 -2.98 -0.30 -14.76
N GLU A 92 -2.27 -1.30 -14.23
CA GLU A 92 -2.48 -2.71 -14.59
C GLU A 92 -3.85 -3.25 -14.13
N GLU A 93 -4.33 -2.85 -12.96
CA GLU A 93 -5.59 -3.37 -12.39
C GLU A 93 -6.84 -2.65 -12.91
N TYR A 94 -6.74 -1.37 -13.26
CA TYR A 94 -7.92 -0.55 -13.60
C TYR A 94 -7.87 -0.04 -15.02
N VAL A 95 -6.75 0.59 -15.42
CA VAL A 95 -6.66 1.27 -16.71
C VAL A 95 -6.55 0.27 -17.86
N ALA A 96 -5.66 -0.72 -17.77
CA ALA A 96 -5.46 -1.71 -18.82
C ALA A 96 -6.74 -2.56 -19.09
N PRO A 97 -7.46 -3.06 -18.07
CA PRO A 97 -8.73 -3.76 -18.29
C PRO A 97 -9.82 -2.87 -18.87
N LEU A 98 -9.90 -1.61 -18.44
CA LEU A 98 -10.84 -0.63 -19.01
C LEU A 98 -10.59 -0.42 -20.50
N LEU A 99 -9.33 -0.20 -20.90
CA LEU A 99 -8.97 0.03 -22.31
C LEU A 99 -9.22 -1.22 -23.16
N LYS A 100 -8.97 -2.41 -22.60
CA LYS A 100 -9.27 -3.68 -23.26
C LYS A 100 -10.77 -3.83 -23.53
N GLU A 101 -11.61 -3.50 -22.56
CA GLU A 101 -13.06 -3.59 -22.72
C GLU A 101 -13.60 -2.52 -23.68
N ALA A 102 -13.10 -1.28 -23.57
CA ALA A 102 -13.45 -0.19 -24.48
C ALA A 102 -13.21 -0.59 -25.95
N ASN A 103 -12.05 -1.19 -26.25
CA ASN A 103 -11.73 -1.67 -27.59
C ASN A 103 -12.72 -2.75 -28.08
N ARG A 104 -13.09 -3.71 -27.21
CA ARG A 104 -14.03 -4.80 -27.56
C ARG A 104 -15.42 -4.31 -27.97
N ILE A 105 -15.84 -3.16 -27.45
CA ILE A 105 -17.16 -2.57 -27.74
C ILE A 105 -17.09 -1.38 -28.71
N HIS A 106 -15.94 -1.19 -29.38
CA HIS A 106 -15.70 -0.09 -30.33
C HIS A 106 -15.85 1.30 -29.71
N LEU A 107 -15.50 1.43 -28.43
CA LEU A 107 -15.39 2.72 -27.75
C LEU A 107 -13.99 3.28 -28.02
N ASP A 108 -13.92 4.37 -28.77
CA ASP A 108 -12.64 5.01 -29.08
C ASP A 108 -12.08 5.78 -27.87
N GLU A 109 -10.81 6.19 -27.99
CA GLU A 109 -10.08 6.91 -26.94
C GLU A 109 -10.79 8.22 -26.52
N GLN A 110 -11.37 8.95 -27.48
CA GLN A 110 -12.02 10.23 -27.20
C GLN A 110 -13.30 10.02 -26.37
N MET A 111 -14.09 9.01 -26.72
CA MET A 111 -15.30 8.65 -25.96
C MET A 111 -14.95 8.18 -24.55
N VAL A 112 -13.88 7.38 -24.37
CA VAL A 112 -13.40 6.98 -23.03
C VAL A 112 -13.03 8.20 -22.19
N ILE A 113 -12.27 9.15 -22.76
CA ILE A 113 -11.87 10.37 -22.06
C ILE A 113 -13.09 11.21 -21.68
N GLU A 114 -14.08 11.32 -22.57
CA GLU A 114 -15.32 12.07 -22.32
C GLU A 114 -16.14 11.45 -21.17
N LEU A 115 -16.25 10.12 -21.11
CA LEU A 115 -16.92 9.42 -20.01
C LEU A 115 -16.24 9.69 -18.67
N ILE A 116 -14.90 9.67 -18.63
CA ILE A 116 -14.13 9.96 -17.41
C ILE A 116 -14.39 11.40 -16.95
N LYS A 117 -14.29 12.38 -17.86
CA LYS A 117 -14.52 13.81 -17.55
C LYS A 117 -15.92 14.04 -16.99
N THR A 118 -16.94 13.54 -17.69
CA THR A 118 -18.35 13.65 -17.28
C THR A 118 -18.57 13.16 -15.86
N LYS A 119 -17.93 12.03 -15.49
CA LYS A 119 -18.08 11.45 -14.16
C LYS A 119 -17.29 12.20 -13.09
N MET A 120 -16.12 12.74 -13.41
CA MET A 120 -15.29 13.52 -12.48
C MET A 120 -15.93 14.86 -12.11
N ASP A 121 -16.57 15.55 -13.05
CA ASP A 121 -17.22 16.84 -12.81
C ASP A 121 -18.54 16.70 -12.02
N SER A 122 -19.08 15.49 -11.94
CA SER A 122 -20.31 15.16 -11.21
C SER A 122 -20.08 14.75 -9.74
N LYS A 123 -18.86 14.96 -9.20
CA LYS A 123 -18.44 14.52 -7.87
C LYS A 123 -17.96 15.69 -7.02
#